data_AF-A0A159Z9L0-F1
#
_entry.id   AF-A0A159Z9L0-F1
#
_cell.length_a   1.000
_cell.length_b   1.000
_cell.length_c   1.000
_cell.angle_alpha   90.00
_cell.angle_beta   90.00
_cell.angle_gamma   90.00
#
_symmetry.space_group_name_H-M   'P 1'
#
loop_
_entity.id
_entity.type
_entity.pdbx_description
1 polymer ?
#
loop_
_entity_poly.entity_id
_entity_poly.type
_entity_poly.pdbx_seq_one_letter_code
_entity_poly.pdbx_strand_id
1 'polypeptide(L)'
;MILAMTDIALAEENARLKARLAETEAALEDAVEAQRRLESIVGELRREKFGPRSEKLDPEQFNLPLEDVEVAQGILEAAQERARRALKGNSPAERSPRNRNRGHLPKHLPGSSGSSSPKARCVPVVAA
;
A
#
# COMPACT_ATOMS: atom_id res chain seq x y z
N MET A 1 -52.29 41.73 24.06
CA MET A 1 -52.19 40.28 24.32
C MET A 1 -51.51 39.55 23.17
N ILE A 2 -52.01 39.66 21.92
CA ILE A 2 -51.44 38.98 20.74
C ILE A 2 -49.96 39.32 20.50
N LEU A 3 -49.57 40.61 20.52
CA LEU A 3 -48.18 41.03 20.32
C LEU A 3 -47.21 40.50 21.41
N ALA A 4 -47.65 40.49 22.67
CA ALA A 4 -46.84 39.94 23.75
C ALA A 4 -46.66 38.40 23.63
N MET A 5 -47.64 37.70 23.08
CA MET A 5 -47.53 36.26 22.82
C MET A 5 -46.53 35.96 21.69
N THR A 6 -46.44 36.83 20.67
CA THR A 6 -45.44 36.67 19.60
C THR A 6 -44.02 36.97 20.07
N ASP A 7 -43.84 37.94 20.97
CA ASP A 7 -42.53 38.25 21.55
C ASP A 7 -42.00 37.10 22.42
N ILE A 8 -42.89 36.45 23.19
CA ILE A 8 -42.54 35.26 23.99
C ILE A 8 -42.16 34.09 23.07
N ALA A 9 -42.95 33.82 22.02
CA ALA A 9 -42.65 32.74 21.07
C ALA A 9 -41.30 32.96 20.37
N LEU A 10 -40.99 34.21 19.99
CA LEU A 10 -39.71 34.56 19.39
C LEU A 10 -38.54 34.42 20.38
N ALA A 11 -38.76 34.77 21.66
CA ALA A 11 -37.74 34.58 22.70
C ALA A 11 -37.45 33.09 22.95
N GLU A 12 -38.48 32.24 22.95
CA GLU A 12 -38.32 30.79 23.08
C GLU A 12 -37.56 30.19 21.90
N GLU A 13 -37.89 30.60 20.67
CA GLU A 13 -37.17 30.14 19.47
C GLU A 13 -35.70 30.57 19.52
N ASN A 14 -35.42 31.83 19.89
CA ASN A 14 -34.06 32.31 20.06
C ASN A 14 -33.29 31.53 21.13
N ALA A 15 -33.94 31.16 22.23
CA ALA A 15 -33.32 30.33 23.27
C ALA A 15 -32.98 28.93 22.74
N ARG A 16 -33.88 28.30 21.97
CA ARG A 16 -33.64 27.00 21.33
C ARG A 16 -32.50 27.07 20.31
N LEU A 17 -32.45 28.11 19.49
CA LEU A 17 -31.40 28.31 18.51
C LEU A 17 -30.04 28.50 19.19
N LYS A 18 -29.97 29.29 20.27
CA LYS A 18 -28.74 29.46 21.06
C LYS A 18 -28.28 28.16 21.70
N ALA A 19 -29.20 27.36 22.23
CA ALA A 19 -28.87 26.05 22.80
C ALA A 19 -28.28 25.11 21.74
N ARG A 20 -28.91 25.04 20.56
CA ARG A 20 -28.41 24.23 19.44
C ARG A 20 -27.06 24.72 18.93
N LEU A 21 -26.86 26.04 18.88
CA LEU A 21 -25.60 26.64 18.46
C LEU A 21 -24.47 26.27 19.43
N ALA A 22 -24.70 26.40 20.75
CA ALA A 22 -23.74 25.99 21.77
C ALA A 22 -23.39 24.48 21.69
N GLU A 23 -24.39 23.62 21.43
CA GLU A 23 -24.16 22.19 21.22
C GLU A 23 -23.28 21.93 19.98
N THR A 24 -23.55 22.62 18.87
CA THR A 24 -22.74 22.46 17.66
C THR A 24 -21.32 23.02 17.81
N GLU A 25 -21.15 24.10 18.57
CA GLU A 25 -19.84 24.68 18.86
C GLU A 25 -19.00 23.72 19.71
N ALA A 26 -19.58 23.15 20.77
CA ALA A 26 -18.90 22.13 21.59
C ALA A 26 -18.48 20.91 20.74
N ALA A 27 -19.38 20.40 19.89
CA ALA A 27 -19.05 19.28 19.00
C ALA A 27 -17.95 19.64 17.98
N LEU A 28 -17.90 20.90 17.53
CA LEU A 28 -16.86 21.38 16.63
C LEU A 28 -15.50 21.47 17.33
N GLU A 29 -15.47 21.94 18.58
CA GLU A 29 -14.25 21.98 19.39
C GLU A 29 -13.66 20.58 19.57
N ASP A 30 -14.48 19.60 19.94
CA ASP A 30 -14.08 18.20 20.06
C ASP A 30 -13.52 17.64 18.73
N ALA A 31 -14.19 17.95 17.61
CA ALA A 31 -13.76 17.50 16.29
C ALA A 31 -12.42 18.12 15.87
N VAL A 32 -12.20 19.41 16.17
CA VAL A 32 -10.95 20.10 15.89
C VAL A 32 -9.80 19.54 16.73
N GLU A 33 -10.05 19.20 18.00
CA GLU A 33 -9.04 18.53 18.84
C GLU A 33 -8.68 17.16 18.29
N ALA A 34 -9.67 16.35 17.92
CA ALA A 34 -9.45 15.05 17.31
C ALA A 34 -8.65 15.17 15.99
N GLN A 35 -8.96 16.16 15.16
CA GLN A 35 -8.21 16.43 13.93
C GLN A 35 -6.76 16.78 14.22
N ARG A 36 -6.48 17.69 15.16
CA ARG A 36 -5.10 18.06 15.55
C ARG A 36 -4.31 16.85 16.03
N ARG A 37 -4.94 15.98 16.82
CA ARG A 37 -4.32 14.74 17.30
C ARG A 37 -3.98 13.81 16.14
N LEU A 38 -4.91 13.62 15.19
CA LEU A 38 -4.68 12.81 14.00
C LEU A 38 -3.55 13.38 13.12
N GLU A 39 -3.53 14.69 12.90
CA GLU A 39 -2.47 15.37 12.16
C GLU A 39 -1.09 15.16 12.80
N SER A 40 -1.01 15.22 14.13
CA SER A 40 0.24 14.93 14.86
C SER A 40 0.71 13.49 14.62
N ILE A 41 -0.19 12.52 14.79
CA ILE A 41 0.11 11.08 14.59
C ILE A 41 0.55 10.82 13.14
N VAL A 42 -0.17 11.37 12.16
CA VAL A 42 0.19 11.23 10.74
C VAL A 42 1.54 11.87 10.46
N GLY A 43 1.83 13.02 11.08
CA GLY A 43 3.14 13.68 10.99
C GLY A 43 4.28 12.83 11.54
N GLU A 44 4.07 12.20 12.71
CA GLU A 44 5.03 11.27 13.32
C GLU A 44 5.27 10.04 12.44
N LEU A 45 4.20 9.37 12.00
CA LEU A 45 4.29 8.20 11.12
C LEU A 45 5.00 8.51 9.80
N ARG A 46 4.76 9.68 9.22
CA ARG A 46 5.47 10.12 8.01
C ARG A 46 6.95 10.35 8.27
N ARG A 47 7.32 10.96 9.40
CA ARG A 47 8.73 11.13 9.78
C ARG A 47 9.42 9.81 10.11
N GLU A 48 8.72 8.84 10.68
CA GLU A 48 9.28 7.50 10.91
C GLU A 48 9.54 6.76 9.58
N LYS A 49 8.56 6.76 8.67
CA LYS A 49 8.67 6.05 7.38
C LYS A 49 9.59 6.75 6.38
N PHE A 50 9.49 8.08 6.30
CA PHE A 50 10.12 8.91 5.27
C PHE A 50 10.99 10.02 5.87
N GLY A 51 11.52 9.80 7.07
CA GLY A 51 12.35 10.77 7.78
C GLY A 51 13.65 11.12 7.06
N PRO A 52 14.44 12.06 7.60
CA PRO A 52 15.69 12.51 6.99
C PRO A 52 16.73 11.41 6.76
N ARG A 53 16.63 10.30 7.52
CA ARG A 53 17.47 9.10 7.41
C ARG A 53 16.83 7.97 6.60
N SER A 54 15.59 8.14 6.15
CA SER A 54 15.00 7.21 5.19
C SER A 54 15.75 7.44 3.88
N GLU A 55 16.44 6.42 3.39
CA GLU A 55 17.11 6.46 2.09
C GLU A 55 16.05 6.77 1.03
N LYS A 56 15.96 8.05 0.65
CA LYS A 56 15.16 8.46 -0.50
C LYS A 56 15.89 7.89 -1.71
N LEU A 57 15.25 6.95 -2.40
CA LEU A 57 15.75 6.46 -3.68
C LEU A 57 15.99 7.65 -4.59
N ASP A 58 17.21 7.73 -5.14
CA ASP A 58 17.55 8.71 -6.16
C ASP A 58 16.60 8.54 -7.36
N PRO A 59 16.25 9.60 -8.10
CA PRO A 59 15.42 9.49 -9.29
C PRO A 59 15.88 8.41 -10.30
N GLU A 60 17.17 8.15 -10.40
CA GLU A 60 17.72 7.08 -11.24
C GLU A 60 17.54 5.66 -10.65
N GLN A 61 17.29 5.55 -9.35
CA GLN A 61 17.05 4.29 -8.63
C GLN A 61 15.56 3.87 -8.59
N PHE A 62 14.63 4.72 -9.03
CA PHE A 62 13.19 4.35 -9.14
C PHE A 62 12.92 3.26 -10.17
N ASN A 63 13.88 2.98 -11.06
CA ASN A 63 13.74 1.90 -12.04
C ASN A 63 13.61 0.53 -11.35
N LEU A 64 14.35 0.29 -10.26
CA LEU A 64 14.42 -1.03 -9.63
C LEU A 64 13.09 -1.48 -8.96
N PRO A 65 12.35 -0.63 -8.21
CA PRO A 65 11.02 -1.00 -7.72
C PRO A 65 9.94 -1.15 -8.81
N LEU A 66 10.12 -0.52 -9.97
CA LEU A 66 9.18 -0.60 -11.09
C LEU A 66 9.35 -1.88 -11.91
N GLU A 67 10.54 -2.48 -11.91
CA GLU A 67 10.81 -3.78 -12.55
C GLU A 67 9.87 -4.87 -12.02
N ASP A 68 9.57 -4.92 -10.72
CA ASP A 68 8.66 -5.93 -10.14
C ASP A 68 7.22 -5.78 -10.68
N VAL A 69 6.78 -4.54 -10.90
CA VAL A 69 5.45 -4.25 -11.46
C VAL A 69 5.41 -4.62 -12.94
N GLU A 70 6.45 -4.31 -13.70
CA GLU A 70 6.59 -4.68 -15.11
C GLU A 70 6.65 -6.21 -15.29
N VAL A 71 7.36 -6.91 -14.40
CA VAL A 71 7.40 -8.38 -14.38
C VAL A 71 6.02 -8.96 -14.08
N ALA A 72 5.30 -8.43 -13.08
CA ALA A 72 3.95 -8.86 -12.77
C ALA A 72 2.97 -8.67 -13.94
N GLN A 73 3.08 -7.54 -14.65
CA GLN A 73 2.32 -7.27 -15.87
C GLN A 73 2.67 -8.26 -16.97
N GLY A 74 3.95 -8.51 -17.24
CA GLY A 74 4.39 -9.49 -18.24
C GLY A 74 3.92 -10.92 -17.95
N ILE A 75 3.88 -11.32 -16.67
CA ILE A 75 3.32 -12.61 -16.26
C ILE A 75 1.81 -12.68 -16.54
N LEU A 76 1.09 -11.61 -16.21
CA LEU A 76 -0.35 -11.51 -16.46
C LEU A 76 -0.66 -11.58 -17.96
N GLU A 77 0.05 -10.81 -18.78
CA GLU A 77 -0.09 -10.82 -20.24
C GLU A 77 0.21 -12.20 -20.83
N ALA A 78 1.27 -12.86 -20.37
CA ALA A 78 1.61 -14.21 -20.81
C ALA A 78 0.52 -15.24 -20.41
N ALA A 79 -0.09 -15.09 -19.23
CA ALA A 79 -1.20 -15.93 -18.81
C ALA A 79 -2.45 -15.68 -19.67
N GLN A 80 -2.78 -14.42 -19.95
CA GLN A 80 -3.90 -14.04 -20.82
C GLN A 80 -3.71 -14.56 -22.25
N GLU A 81 -2.51 -14.44 -22.81
CA GLU A 81 -2.21 -14.93 -24.15
C GLU A 81 -2.30 -16.47 -24.22
N ARG A 82 -1.83 -17.18 -23.18
CA ARG A 82 -2.02 -18.64 -23.07
C ARG A 82 -3.50 -19.02 -23.00
N ALA A 83 -4.29 -18.31 -22.22
CA ALA A 83 -5.74 -18.52 -22.14
C ALA A 83 -6.42 -18.27 -23.50
N ARG A 84 -6.08 -17.17 -24.18
CA ARG A 84 -6.59 -16.86 -25.52
C ARG A 84 -6.20 -17.92 -26.56
N ARG A 85 -4.97 -18.44 -26.50
CA ARG A 85 -4.51 -19.52 -27.38
C ARG A 85 -5.20 -20.85 -27.10
N ALA A 86 -5.39 -21.20 -25.84
CA ALA A 86 -6.14 -22.40 -25.44
C ALA A 86 -7.59 -22.34 -25.94
N LEU A 87 -8.25 -21.18 -25.82
CA LEU A 87 -9.59 -20.94 -26.36
C LEU A 87 -9.64 -21.03 -27.90
N LYS A 88 -8.57 -20.62 -28.58
CA LYS A 88 -8.42 -20.74 -30.05
C LYS A 88 -7.95 -22.13 -30.51
N GLY A 89 -7.83 -23.12 -29.61
CA GLY A 89 -7.36 -24.47 -29.93
C GLY A 89 -5.85 -24.59 -30.21
N ASN A 90 -5.08 -23.51 -30.07
CA ASN A 90 -3.64 -23.45 -30.32
C ASN A 90 -2.84 -23.59 -29.01
N SER A 91 -3.16 -24.60 -28.21
CA SER A 91 -2.48 -24.87 -26.95
C SER A 91 -0.97 -25.08 -27.17
N PRO A 92 -0.08 -24.31 -26.52
CA PRO A 92 1.35 -24.55 -26.63
C PRO A 92 1.68 -25.91 -26.01
N ALA A 93 2.34 -26.80 -26.77
CA ALA A 93 2.89 -28.03 -26.22
C ALA A 93 3.78 -27.72 -25.01
N GLU A 94 3.68 -28.52 -23.95
CA GLU A 94 4.55 -28.45 -22.77
C GLU A 94 6.00 -28.40 -23.24
N ARG A 95 6.70 -27.30 -22.92
CA ARG A 95 8.09 -27.11 -23.33
C ARG A 95 8.94 -28.18 -22.65
N SER A 96 9.31 -29.21 -23.40
CA SER A 96 10.32 -30.18 -23.00
C SER A 96 11.54 -29.45 -22.44
N PRO A 97 12.11 -29.90 -21.30
CA PRO A 97 13.24 -29.24 -20.68
C PRO A 97 14.37 -29.12 -21.70
N ARG A 98 14.73 -27.88 -22.06
CA ARG A 98 15.81 -27.61 -23.00
C ARG A 98 17.09 -28.18 -22.41
N ASN A 99 17.69 -29.15 -23.11
CA ASN A 99 19.00 -29.68 -22.77
C ASN A 99 20.02 -28.54 -22.86
N ARG A 100 20.32 -27.93 -21.71
CA ARG A 100 21.33 -26.89 -21.60
C ARG A 100 22.68 -27.61 -21.60
N ASN A 101 23.33 -27.66 -22.76
CA ASN A 101 24.75 -27.98 -22.88
C ASN A 101 25.55 -26.92 -22.12
N ARG A 102 25.67 -27.08 -20.79
CA ARG A 102 26.64 -26.37 -19.98
C ARG A 102 27.99 -27.00 -20.30
N GLY A 103 28.59 -26.55 -21.40
CA GLY A 103 29.93 -26.98 -21.80
C GLY A 103 30.87 -26.97 -20.58
N HIS A 104 31.71 -28.00 -20.46
CA HIS A 104 32.65 -28.09 -19.36
C HIS A 104 33.56 -26.87 -19.37
N LEU A 105 33.75 -26.28 -18.18
CA LEU A 105 34.61 -25.11 -18.02
C LEU A 105 36.06 -25.50 -18.40
N PRO A 106 36.78 -24.67 -19.18
CA PRO A 106 38.18 -24.90 -19.52
C PRO A 106 39.04 -25.13 -18.25
N LYS A 107 40.02 -26.05 -18.33
CA LYS A 107 40.82 -26.55 -17.17
C LYS A 107 41.52 -25.48 -16.32
N HIS A 108 41.71 -24.26 -16.84
CA HIS A 108 42.42 -23.17 -16.17
C HIS A 108 41.50 -22.21 -15.41
N LEU A 109 40.18 -22.41 -15.46
CA LEU A 109 39.23 -21.60 -14.69
C LEU A 109 38.73 -22.40 -13.48
N PRO A 110 38.77 -21.85 -12.26
CA PRO A 110 38.19 -22.51 -11.09
C PRO A 110 36.67 -22.60 -11.28
N GLY A 111 36.17 -23.84 -11.41
CA GLY A 111 34.77 -24.13 -11.69
C GLY A 111 33.87 -23.85 -10.50
N SER A 112 33.42 -22.61 -10.32
CA SER A 112 32.34 -22.31 -9.37
C SER A 112 30.99 -22.57 -10.04
N SER A 113 30.60 -23.84 -10.20
CA SER A 113 29.18 -24.20 -10.37
C SER A 113 28.50 -24.20 -9.01
N GLY A 114 28.46 -23.04 -8.36
CA GLY A 114 27.72 -22.86 -7.11
C GLY A 114 26.23 -22.77 -7.44
N SER A 115 25.47 -23.85 -7.23
CA SER A 115 24.04 -23.70 -7.00
C SER A 115 23.90 -23.01 -5.64
N SER A 116 23.60 -21.71 -5.65
CA SER A 116 23.15 -21.02 -4.45
C SER A 116 21.75 -21.55 -4.13
N SER A 117 21.67 -22.67 -3.42
CA SER A 117 20.44 -23.05 -2.72
C SER A 117 20.25 -22.01 -1.60
N PRO A 118 19.06 -21.39 -1.47
CA PRO A 118 18.78 -20.60 -0.29
C PRO A 118 18.69 -21.61 0.87
N LYS A 119 19.69 -21.61 1.75
CA LYS A 119 19.58 -22.34 3.02
C LYS A 119 18.36 -21.78 3.75
N ALA A 120 17.30 -22.58 3.83
CA ALA A 120 16.17 -22.32 4.71
C ALA A 120 16.71 -22.17 6.13
N ARG A 121 16.72 -20.93 6.62
CA ARG A 121 17.00 -20.64 8.03
C ARG A 121 15.68 -20.88 8.76
N CYS A 122 15.47 -22.12 9.21
CA CYS A 122 14.40 -22.41 10.16
C CYS A 122 14.77 -21.75 11.50
N VAL A 123 14.17 -20.60 11.78
CA VAL A 123 14.08 -20.05 13.13
C VAL A 123 12.84 -20.64 13.78
N PRO A 124 12.93 -21.30 14.94
CA PRO A 124 11.74 -21.77 15.63
C PRO A 124 10.97 -20.55 16.16
N VAL A 125 9.70 -20.43 15.76
CA VAL A 125 8.76 -19.55 16.44
C VAL A 125 8.50 -20.14 17.83
N VAL A 126 9.10 -19.54 18.85
CA VAL A 126 8.71 -19.80 20.24
C VAL A 126 7.43 -19.01 20.46
N ALA A 127 6.32 -19.71 20.54
CA ALA A 127 5.05 -19.14 20.98
C ALA A 127 5.18 -18.77 22.46
N ALA A 128 4.99 -17.49 22.75
CA ALA A 128 4.65 -16.94 24.07
C ALA A 128 3.42 -16.05 23.88
#